data_AF-A0A925XZC4-F1
#
_entry.id   AF-A0A925XZC4-F1
#
_cell.length_a   1.000
_cell.length_b   1.000
_cell.length_c   1.000
_cell.angle_alpha   90.00
_cell.angle_beta   90.00
_cell.angle_gamma   90.00
#
_symmetry.space_group_name_H-M   'P 1'
#
loop_
_entity.id
_entity.type
_entity.pdbx_description
1 polymer ?
#
loop_
_entity_poly.entity_id
_entity_poly.type
_entity_poly.pdbx_seq_one_letter_code
_entity_poly.pdbx_strand_id
1 'polypeptide(L)'
;MAKEETSSPVPNHRFQRKGFSYERLIRFFFASNAGLTIVILVLIIVFLLKEGLGFFPGYQRELETYRIAGLEFVDLSRTNLTAHEQLTSLLNRAYYAEINADSAYELKRSQEASALFNAYSDSIAPTRDLILNNPQGDTTTNTGMLATLLANFEKQRAKALQNLPSTPHLKPEERQQLIDSLIIRPPAATDDPPLVTVLAVEYAAAQQKFSAPLESYRKTIDSFDSAGGDLGSLISEMTESVTATKEKLQNADIIEKDRKTLLAAASNAKDPEERKKLIADAEASLAEKVDVDGPITVLLDRRPECIRLHEQLEESSGAIFKELPLSLPQPEANRILQVARKAWPTYIAGLAATPAEITQWNYKDPVPLSDAILSFLTGKNWVTGGEWQDFYGIL
;
A
#
# COMPACT_ATOMS: atom_id res chain seq x y z
N MET A 1 -46.68 -46.29 -45.43
CA MET A 1 -47.19 -44.90 -45.48
C MET A 1 -46.11 -44.02 -46.07
N ALA A 2 -46.17 -43.79 -47.37
CA ALA A 2 -45.33 -42.84 -48.09
C ALA A 2 -46.27 -41.83 -48.73
N LYS A 3 -45.96 -40.54 -48.62
CA LYS A 3 -46.75 -39.46 -49.24
C LYS A 3 -45.81 -38.62 -50.11
N GLU A 4 -46.17 -38.58 -51.39
CA GLU A 4 -45.55 -37.82 -52.47
C GLU A 4 -45.68 -36.30 -52.30
N GLU A 5 -44.82 -35.64 -53.07
CA GLU A 5 -44.60 -34.21 -53.30
C GLU A 5 -45.84 -33.44 -53.80
N THR A 6 -45.86 -32.12 -53.54
CA THR A 6 -46.37 -31.12 -54.48
C THR A 6 -45.59 -29.81 -54.36
N SER A 7 -45.03 -29.37 -55.49
CA SER A 7 -44.31 -28.10 -55.76
C SER A 7 -45.18 -26.85 -55.72
N SER A 8 -44.58 -25.65 -55.52
CA SER A 8 -44.84 -24.36 -56.24
C SER A 8 -43.89 -23.24 -55.69
N PRO A 9 -43.73 -22.04 -56.32
CA PRO A 9 -42.63 -21.70 -57.23
C PRO A 9 -41.77 -20.51 -56.74
N VAL A 10 -40.60 -20.32 -57.36
CA VAL A 10 -39.74 -19.13 -57.15
C VAL A 10 -40.25 -17.94 -57.98
N PRO A 11 -40.20 -16.70 -57.45
CA PRO A 11 -39.89 -15.58 -58.33
C PRO A 11 -38.74 -14.71 -57.79
N ASN A 12 -37.64 -14.73 -58.54
CA ASN A 12 -36.86 -13.58 -59.00
C ASN A 12 -36.69 -12.40 -58.04
N HIS A 13 -35.54 -12.36 -57.34
CA HIS A 13 -34.91 -11.09 -57.00
C HIS A 13 -34.42 -10.41 -58.29
N ARG A 14 -35.28 -9.57 -58.87
CA ARG A 14 -34.88 -8.51 -59.80
C ARG A 14 -33.96 -7.57 -59.05
N PHE A 15 -32.65 -7.67 -59.29
CA PHE A 15 -31.63 -6.61 -59.38
C PHE A 15 -30.23 -7.22 -59.34
N GLN A 16 -29.97 -8.20 -60.21
CA GLN A 16 -28.60 -8.50 -60.66
C GLN A 16 -28.48 -8.05 -62.11
N ARG A 17 -28.00 -6.82 -62.31
CA ARG A 17 -27.44 -6.39 -63.59
C ARG A 17 -26.17 -5.60 -63.35
N LYS A 18 -25.08 -6.16 -63.89
CA LYS A 18 -23.81 -5.53 -64.29
C LYS A 18 -23.03 -4.80 -63.19
N GLY A 19 -22.06 -5.52 -62.62
CA GLY A 19 -20.73 -4.97 -62.37
C GLY A 19 -20.45 -4.35 -60.99
N PHE A 20 -21.45 -4.19 -60.12
CA PHE A 20 -21.21 -3.64 -58.79
C PHE A 20 -22.13 -4.31 -57.77
N SER A 21 -21.61 -5.23 -56.95
CA SER A 21 -22.41 -5.84 -55.88
C SER A 21 -22.41 -4.91 -54.67
N TYR A 22 -23.59 -4.57 -54.16
CA TYR A 22 -23.74 -3.84 -52.90
C TYR A 22 -23.02 -4.56 -51.75
N GLU A 23 -22.91 -5.88 -51.83
CA GLU A 23 -22.09 -6.68 -50.92
C GLU A 23 -20.60 -6.35 -50.98
N ARG A 24 -20.03 -6.07 -52.16
CA ARG A 24 -18.64 -5.60 -52.30
C ARG A 24 -18.49 -4.16 -51.83
N LEU A 25 -19.46 -3.29 -52.10
CA LEU A 25 -19.44 -1.90 -51.60
C LEU A 25 -19.50 -1.87 -50.07
N ILE A 26 -20.37 -2.67 -49.45
CA ILE A 26 -20.51 -2.79 -48.00
C ILE A 26 -19.27 -3.43 -47.38
N ARG A 27 -18.74 -4.52 -47.96
CA ARG A 27 -17.47 -5.12 -47.51
C ARG A 27 -16.29 -4.15 -47.67
N PHE A 28 -16.21 -3.38 -48.75
CA PHE A 28 -15.18 -2.37 -48.94
C PHE A 28 -15.34 -1.20 -47.98
N PHE A 29 -16.57 -0.74 -47.72
CA PHE A 29 -16.87 0.33 -46.76
C PHE A 29 -16.53 -0.08 -45.32
N PHE A 30 -16.92 -1.29 -44.89
CA PHE A 30 -16.54 -1.83 -43.58
C PHE A 30 -15.05 -2.18 -43.49
N ALA A 31 -14.42 -2.70 -44.56
CA ALA A 31 -12.98 -2.95 -44.59
C ALA A 31 -12.16 -1.65 -44.61
N SER A 32 -12.65 -0.58 -45.25
CA SER A 32 -12.04 0.75 -45.21
C SER A 32 -12.22 1.41 -43.85
N ASN A 33 -13.37 1.25 -43.20
CA ASN A 33 -13.60 1.78 -41.85
C ASN A 33 -12.77 1.01 -40.80
N ALA A 34 -12.73 -0.33 -40.88
CA ALA A 34 -11.88 -1.16 -40.04
C ALA A 34 -10.38 -0.91 -40.31
N GLY A 35 -9.99 -0.76 -41.58
CA GLY A 35 -8.62 -0.41 -41.97
C GLY A 35 -8.20 0.96 -41.43
N LEU A 36 -9.08 1.96 -41.51
CA LEU A 36 -8.86 3.28 -40.91
C LEU A 36 -8.73 3.19 -39.38
N THR A 37 -9.57 2.42 -38.70
CA THR A 37 -9.46 2.21 -37.25
C THR A 37 -8.15 1.51 -36.88
N ILE A 38 -7.72 0.50 -37.64
CA ILE A 38 -6.43 -0.17 -37.42
C ILE A 38 -5.28 0.82 -37.62
N VAL A 39 -5.32 1.64 -38.67
CA VAL A 39 -4.30 2.68 -38.91
C VAL A 39 -4.28 3.71 -37.79
N ILE A 40 -5.44 4.19 -37.34
CA ILE A 40 -5.55 5.12 -36.21
C ILE A 40 -5.01 4.47 -34.93
N LEU A 41 -5.37 3.22 -34.64
CA LEU A 41 -4.86 2.50 -33.48
C LEU A 41 -3.34 2.34 -33.56
N VAL A 42 -2.80 1.98 -34.72
CA VAL A 42 -1.35 1.91 -34.94
C VAL A 42 -0.69 3.26 -34.77
N LEU A 43 -1.29 4.35 -35.26
CA LEU A 43 -0.78 5.70 -35.07
C LEU A 43 -0.84 6.12 -33.59
N ILE A 44 -1.90 5.76 -32.86
CA ILE A 44 -2.01 5.97 -31.41
C ILE A 44 -0.93 5.17 -30.68
N ILE A 45 -0.73 3.89 -31.03
CA ILE A 45 0.32 3.05 -30.42
C ILE A 45 1.71 3.64 -30.71
N VAL A 46 1.99 4.03 -31.95
CA VAL A 46 3.27 4.67 -32.33
C VAL A 46 3.45 6.00 -31.62
N PHE A 47 2.39 6.80 -31.46
CA PHE A 47 2.43 8.04 -30.71
C PHE A 47 2.70 7.79 -29.22
N LEU A 48 1.99 6.85 -28.59
CA LEU A 48 2.21 6.45 -27.19
C LEU A 48 3.62 5.89 -26.99
N LEU A 49 4.15 5.11 -27.94
CA LEU A 49 5.54 4.65 -27.91
C LEU A 49 6.52 5.80 -28.10
N LYS A 50 6.26 6.74 -29.01
CA LYS A 50 7.14 7.90 -29.25
C LYS A 50 7.21 8.81 -28.03
N GLU A 51 6.06 9.12 -27.42
CA GLU A 51 5.98 9.93 -26.20
C GLU A 51 6.55 9.16 -25.00
N GLY A 52 6.25 7.86 -24.89
CA GLY A 52 6.78 6.98 -23.84
C GLY A 52 8.28 6.68 -23.97
N LEU A 53 8.89 6.83 -25.15
CA LEU A 53 10.34 6.72 -25.33
C LEU A 53 11.09 7.96 -24.81
N GLY A 54 10.43 9.13 -24.76
CA GLY A 54 10.96 10.35 -24.17
C GLY A 54 11.10 10.28 -22.64
N PHE A 55 10.40 9.33 -22.00
CA PHE A 55 10.46 9.09 -20.55
C PHE A 55 11.79 8.48 -20.10
N PHE A 56 12.30 7.47 -20.81
CA PHE A 56 13.44 6.69 -20.33
C PHE A 56 14.74 7.48 -20.13
N PRO A 57 15.10 8.47 -20.97
CA PRO A 57 16.27 9.32 -20.71
C PRO A 57 16.11 10.19 -19.47
N GLY A 58 14.89 10.65 -19.16
CA GLY A 58 14.59 11.37 -17.93
C GLY A 58 14.70 10.47 -16.70
N TYR A 59 14.07 9.30 -16.75
CA TYR A 59 14.12 8.31 -15.69
C TYR A 59 15.54 7.76 -15.45
N GLN A 60 16.34 7.57 -16.50
CA GLN A 60 17.77 7.23 -16.38
C GLN A 60 18.53 8.29 -15.56
N ARG A 61 18.28 9.58 -15.81
CA ARG A 61 18.93 10.67 -15.05
C ARG A 61 18.47 10.71 -13.58
N GLU A 62 17.22 10.36 -13.31
CA GLU A 62 16.74 10.21 -11.92
C GLU A 62 17.45 9.04 -11.23
N LEU A 63 17.62 7.91 -11.90
CA LEU A 63 18.39 6.77 -11.38
C LEU A 63 19.87 7.11 -11.19
N GLU A 64 20.48 7.88 -12.10
CA GLU A 64 21.84 8.40 -11.93
C GLU A 64 21.94 9.28 -10.68
N THR A 65 21.00 10.22 -10.50
CA THR A 65 20.94 11.07 -9.31
C THR A 65 20.78 10.23 -8.04
N TYR A 66 19.94 9.20 -8.09
CA TYR A 66 19.70 8.26 -6.99
C TYR A 66 20.97 7.50 -6.58
N ARG A 67 21.71 6.97 -7.56
CA ARG A 67 23.00 6.30 -7.38
C ARG A 67 24.07 7.27 -6.86
N ILE A 68 24.20 8.44 -7.48
CA ILE A 68 25.18 9.47 -7.12
C ILE A 68 24.96 9.98 -5.70
N ALA A 69 23.69 10.12 -5.28
CA ALA A 69 23.35 10.50 -3.91
C ALA A 69 23.65 9.40 -2.88
N GLY A 70 23.81 8.15 -3.31
CA GLY A 70 24.08 7.00 -2.43
C GLY A 70 22.85 6.26 -1.93
N LEU A 71 21.65 6.56 -2.45
CA LEU A 71 20.44 5.85 -2.02
C LEU A 71 20.42 4.39 -2.46
N GLU A 72 20.95 4.08 -3.64
CA GLU A 72 21.08 2.69 -4.12
C GLU A 72 21.94 1.84 -3.16
N PHE A 73 23.00 2.41 -2.58
CA PHE A 73 23.82 1.75 -1.57
C PHE A 73 23.01 1.38 -0.32
N VAL A 74 22.18 2.31 0.14
CA VAL A 74 21.30 2.10 1.30
C VAL A 74 20.25 1.03 0.98
N ASP A 75 19.73 1.01 -0.24
CA ASP A 75 18.70 0.07 -0.68
C ASP A 75 19.15 -1.40 -0.71
N LEU A 76 20.45 -1.65 -0.96
CA LEU A 76 21.03 -2.98 -0.82
C LEU A 76 20.75 -3.55 0.58
N SER A 77 20.95 -2.71 1.60
CA SER A 77 20.70 -3.08 3.00
C SER A 77 19.21 -3.08 3.34
N ARG A 78 18.46 -2.11 2.83
CA ARG A 78 17.01 -1.97 3.03
C ARG A 78 16.25 -3.19 2.53
N THR A 79 16.67 -3.79 1.41
CA THR A 79 16.07 -5.00 0.86
C THR A 79 16.07 -6.15 1.87
N ASN A 80 17.20 -6.36 2.56
CA ASN A 80 17.32 -7.39 3.60
C ASN A 80 16.49 -7.06 4.83
N LEU A 81 16.47 -5.79 5.27
CA LEU A 81 15.63 -5.35 6.38
C LEU A 81 14.13 -5.56 6.08
N THR A 82 13.68 -5.22 4.88
CA THR A 82 12.29 -5.46 4.48
C THR A 82 11.96 -6.95 4.45
N ALA A 83 12.88 -7.80 3.97
CA ALA A 83 12.69 -9.25 4.03
C ALA A 83 12.62 -9.77 5.49
N HIS A 84 13.44 -9.21 6.39
CA HIS A 84 13.41 -9.48 7.82
C HIS A 84 12.03 -9.14 8.43
N GLU A 85 11.54 -7.92 8.22
CA GLU A 85 10.24 -7.45 8.70
C GLU A 85 9.07 -8.30 8.16
N GLN A 86 9.13 -8.70 6.88
CA GLN A 86 8.13 -9.58 6.28
C GLN A 86 8.11 -10.97 6.93
N LEU A 87 9.29 -11.54 7.22
CA LEU A 87 9.39 -12.80 7.95
C LEU A 87 8.86 -12.67 9.38
N THR A 88 9.23 -11.60 10.09
CA THR A 88 8.69 -11.30 11.43
C THR A 88 7.17 -11.20 11.41
N SER A 89 6.60 -10.52 10.40
CA SER A 89 5.15 -10.42 10.20
C SER A 89 4.51 -11.80 9.98
N LEU A 90 5.10 -12.65 9.13
CA LEU A 90 4.59 -14.01 8.91
C LEU A 90 4.62 -14.85 10.19
N LEU A 91 5.72 -14.78 10.97
CA LEU A 91 5.82 -15.51 12.23
C LEU A 91 4.79 -15.04 13.26
N ASN A 92 4.62 -13.73 13.42
CA ASN A 92 3.60 -13.13 14.28
C ASN A 92 2.18 -13.56 13.85
N ARG A 93 1.89 -13.53 12.55
CA ARG A 93 0.60 -13.98 12.01
C ARG A 93 0.35 -15.46 12.29
N ALA A 94 1.36 -16.32 12.15
CA ALA A 94 1.24 -17.72 12.51
C ALA A 94 0.99 -17.90 14.01
N TYR A 95 1.71 -17.17 14.87
CA TYR A 95 1.53 -17.18 16.32
C TYR A 95 0.12 -16.77 16.74
N TYR A 96 -0.39 -15.65 16.22
CA TYR A 96 -1.75 -15.20 16.56
C TYR A 96 -2.83 -16.06 15.91
N ALA A 97 -2.59 -16.64 14.72
CA ALA A 97 -3.53 -17.59 14.12
C ALA A 97 -3.70 -18.84 14.98
N GLU A 98 -2.63 -19.32 15.63
CA GLU A 98 -2.68 -20.44 16.56
C GLU A 98 -3.59 -20.11 17.75
N ILE A 99 -3.31 -18.99 18.43
CA ILE A 99 -4.06 -18.55 19.61
C ILE A 99 -5.53 -18.24 19.28
N ASN A 100 -5.78 -17.54 18.18
CA ASN A 100 -7.11 -17.08 17.81
C ASN A 100 -8.00 -18.21 17.30
N ALA A 101 -7.43 -19.29 16.77
CA ALA A 101 -8.22 -20.47 16.40
C ALA A 101 -8.77 -21.17 17.65
N ASP A 102 -7.97 -21.30 18.70
CA ASP A 102 -8.39 -21.94 19.95
C ASP A 102 -9.28 -21.03 20.83
N SER A 103 -9.12 -19.71 20.73
CA SER A 103 -9.99 -18.71 21.37
C SER A 103 -11.13 -18.20 20.48
N ALA A 104 -11.41 -18.89 19.36
CA ALA A 104 -12.38 -18.43 18.37
C ALA A 104 -13.80 -18.28 18.92
N TYR A 105 -14.17 -19.10 19.91
CA TYR A 105 -15.48 -19.03 20.54
C TYR A 105 -15.64 -17.75 21.38
N GLU A 106 -14.67 -17.47 22.25
CA GLU A 106 -14.64 -16.27 23.09
C GLU A 106 -14.46 -15.00 22.26
N LEU A 107 -13.63 -15.05 21.21
CA LEU A 107 -13.44 -13.96 20.27
C LEU A 107 -14.76 -13.53 19.63
N LYS A 108 -15.51 -14.48 19.07
CA LYS A 108 -16.78 -14.20 18.40
C LYS A 108 -17.83 -13.66 19.36
N ARG A 109 -17.93 -14.22 20.57
CA ARG A 109 -18.82 -13.70 21.62
C ARG A 109 -18.49 -12.25 21.97
N SER A 110 -17.22 -11.96 22.22
CA SER A 110 -16.73 -10.60 22.52
C SER A 110 -17.03 -9.62 21.37
N GLN A 111 -16.67 -9.98 20.14
CA GLN A 111 -16.93 -9.16 18.94
C GLN A 111 -18.41 -8.90 18.70
N GLU A 112 -19.26 -9.91 18.86
CA GLU A 112 -20.70 -9.77 18.68
C GLU A 112 -21.34 -8.86 19.75
N ALA A 113 -20.90 -8.97 21.01
CA ALA A 113 -21.36 -8.08 22.07
C ALA A 113 -20.96 -6.62 21.79
N SER A 114 -19.70 -6.37 21.42
CA SER A 114 -19.23 -5.04 21.02
C SER A 114 -19.96 -4.51 19.78
N ALA A 115 -20.15 -5.34 18.76
CA ALA A 115 -20.85 -4.94 17.54
C ALA A 115 -22.32 -4.58 17.80
N LEU A 116 -23.01 -5.35 18.64
CA LEU A 116 -24.38 -5.06 19.06
C LEU A 116 -24.44 -3.72 19.80
N PHE A 117 -23.53 -3.49 20.76
CA PHE A 117 -23.47 -2.24 21.50
C PHE A 117 -23.13 -1.05 20.59
N ASN A 118 -22.16 -1.18 19.69
CA ASN A 118 -21.78 -0.12 18.76
C ASN A 118 -22.96 0.25 17.84
N ALA A 119 -23.64 -0.75 17.26
CA ALA A 119 -24.81 -0.51 16.43
C ALA A 119 -25.93 0.23 17.18
N TYR A 120 -26.16 -0.12 18.45
CA TYR A 120 -27.08 0.62 19.31
C TYR A 120 -26.61 2.06 19.53
N SER A 121 -25.36 2.23 19.97
CA SER A 121 -24.75 3.53 20.30
C SER A 121 -24.76 4.49 19.12
N ASP A 122 -24.37 4.03 17.94
CA ASP A 122 -24.39 4.80 16.70
C ASP A 122 -25.81 5.26 16.34
N SER A 123 -26.81 4.39 16.55
CA SER A 123 -28.21 4.70 16.27
C SER A 123 -28.77 5.78 17.21
N ILE A 124 -28.34 5.81 18.48
CA ILE A 124 -28.84 6.79 19.46
C ILE A 124 -27.99 8.06 19.54
N ALA A 125 -26.74 8.03 19.03
CA ALA A 125 -25.76 9.10 19.17
C ALA A 125 -26.31 10.50 18.80
N PRO A 126 -26.99 10.71 17.66
CA PRO A 126 -27.50 12.04 17.31
C PRO A 126 -28.46 12.61 18.35
N THR A 127 -29.36 11.79 18.88
CA THR A 127 -30.32 12.21 19.92
C THR A 127 -29.68 12.34 21.30
N ARG A 128 -28.67 11.50 21.59
CA ARG A 128 -27.90 11.55 22.84
C ARG A 128 -27.09 12.85 22.90
N ASP A 129 -26.39 13.20 21.83
CA ASP A 129 -25.52 14.37 21.79
C ASP A 129 -26.30 15.68 21.92
N LEU A 130 -27.55 15.74 21.42
CA LEU A 130 -28.44 16.87 21.67
C LEU A 130 -28.81 17.05 23.15
N ILE A 131 -28.93 15.95 23.91
CA ILE A 131 -29.17 16.00 25.36
C ILE A 131 -27.90 16.50 26.07
N LEU A 132 -26.74 15.94 25.73
CA LEU A 132 -25.47 16.24 26.40
C LEU A 132 -24.99 17.67 26.13
N ASN A 133 -25.24 18.19 24.93
CA ASN A 133 -24.87 19.55 24.55
C ASN A 133 -25.92 20.60 24.95
N ASN A 134 -26.97 20.24 25.68
CA ASN A 134 -27.98 21.18 26.13
C ASN A 134 -27.49 21.98 27.36
N PRO A 135 -27.25 23.29 27.23
CA PRO A 135 -26.72 24.12 28.32
C PRO A 135 -27.69 24.33 29.49
N GLN A 136 -28.97 23.95 29.36
CA GLN A 136 -29.97 24.04 30.44
C GLN A 136 -29.97 22.84 31.41
N GLY A 137 -28.99 21.94 31.30
CA GLY A 137 -28.95 20.60 31.90
C GLY A 137 -29.04 20.45 33.43
N ASP A 138 -29.27 21.52 34.21
CA ASP A 138 -29.35 21.45 35.68
C ASP A 138 -30.41 22.36 36.33
N THR A 139 -31.27 23.04 35.56
CA THR A 139 -32.36 23.82 36.19
C THR A 139 -33.51 22.90 36.57
N THR A 140 -33.83 22.83 37.87
CA THR A 140 -34.80 21.97 38.57
C THR A 140 -36.26 22.04 38.09
N THR A 141 -36.52 22.75 37.00
CA THR A 141 -37.79 22.76 36.27
C THR A 141 -37.55 22.10 34.91
N ASN A 142 -38.02 20.86 34.75
CA ASN A 142 -38.14 20.13 33.46
C ASN A 142 -38.95 20.98 32.46
N THR A 143 -38.34 22.01 31.89
CA THR A 143 -38.99 22.99 31.03
C THR A 143 -38.87 22.51 29.58
N GLY A 144 -40.04 22.31 28.95
CA GLY A 144 -40.30 22.01 27.53
C GLY A 144 -39.24 21.28 26.70
N MET A 145 -38.13 21.95 26.41
CA MET A 145 -37.10 21.48 25.47
C MET A 145 -36.39 20.21 25.96
N LEU A 146 -35.92 20.14 27.21
CA LEU A 146 -35.23 18.95 27.72
C LEU A 146 -36.16 17.73 27.73
N ALA A 147 -37.42 17.91 28.14
CA ALA A 147 -38.43 16.87 28.10
C ALA A 147 -38.68 16.35 26.67
N THR A 148 -38.67 17.25 25.67
CA THR A 148 -38.80 16.89 24.26
C THR A 148 -37.58 16.12 23.75
N LEU A 149 -36.36 16.55 24.12
CA LEU A 149 -35.12 15.87 23.75
C LEU A 149 -35.06 14.46 24.35
N LEU A 150 -35.43 14.31 25.63
CA LEU A 150 -35.55 13.01 26.28
C LEU A 150 -36.59 12.12 25.60
N ALA A 151 -37.78 12.65 25.26
CA ALA A 151 -38.80 11.88 24.55
C ALA A 151 -38.32 11.41 23.15
N ASN A 152 -37.60 12.27 22.42
CA ASN A 152 -37.01 11.91 21.13
C ASN A 152 -35.93 10.83 21.27
N PHE A 153 -35.09 10.95 22.30
CA PHE A 153 -34.10 9.95 22.62
C PHE A 153 -34.74 8.60 22.98
N GLU A 154 -35.78 8.58 23.81
CA GLU A 154 -36.51 7.35 24.15
C GLU A 154 -37.14 6.69 22.91
N LYS A 155 -37.70 7.50 22.00
CA LYS A 155 -38.22 7.00 20.72
C LYS A 155 -37.12 6.39 19.85
N GLN A 156 -35.96 7.06 19.78
CA GLN A 156 -34.82 6.56 19.01
C GLN A 156 -34.20 5.32 19.64
N ARG A 157 -34.14 5.23 20.97
CA ARG A 157 -33.75 4.04 21.73
C ARG A 157 -34.65 2.86 21.38
N ALA A 158 -35.97 3.03 21.44
CA ALA A 158 -36.92 1.96 21.10
C ALA A 158 -36.72 1.46 19.66
N LYS A 159 -36.44 2.37 18.71
CA LYS A 159 -36.12 2.01 17.32
C LYS A 159 -34.77 1.29 17.19
N ALA A 160 -33.75 1.73 17.92
CA ALA A 160 -32.43 1.10 17.92
C ALA A 160 -32.51 -0.35 18.42
N LEU A 161 -33.24 -0.58 19.51
CA LEU A 161 -33.45 -1.90 20.10
C LEU A 161 -34.18 -2.89 19.18
N GLN A 162 -35.04 -2.40 18.27
CA GLN A 162 -35.71 -3.23 17.26
C GLN A 162 -34.80 -3.63 16.09
N ASN A 163 -33.72 -2.87 15.84
CA ASN A 163 -32.85 -3.03 14.68
C ASN A 163 -31.43 -3.49 15.07
N LEU A 164 -31.32 -4.29 16.13
CA LEU A 164 -30.03 -4.83 16.58
C LEU A 164 -29.53 -5.92 15.63
N PRO A 165 -28.20 -6.00 15.39
CA PRO A 165 -27.62 -7.05 14.55
C PRO A 165 -27.85 -8.44 15.14
N SER A 166 -27.77 -9.46 14.28
CA SER A 166 -27.81 -10.87 14.69
C SER A 166 -26.51 -11.23 15.41
N THR A 167 -26.62 -12.05 16.47
CA THR A 167 -25.48 -12.50 17.29
C THR A 167 -25.56 -14.01 17.48
N PRO A 168 -25.22 -14.81 16.46
CA PRO A 168 -25.34 -16.27 16.51
C PRO A 168 -24.41 -16.97 17.52
N HIS A 169 -23.37 -16.31 18.01
CA HIS A 169 -22.40 -16.90 18.94
C HIS A 169 -22.62 -16.45 20.39
N LEU A 170 -23.29 -15.32 20.63
CA LEU A 170 -23.81 -14.99 21.95
C LEU A 170 -24.87 -15.99 22.40
N LYS A 171 -24.83 -16.37 23.67
CA LYS A 171 -25.93 -17.16 24.23
C LYS A 171 -27.21 -16.32 24.30
N PRO A 172 -28.41 -16.93 24.21
CA PRO A 172 -29.66 -16.19 24.31
C PRO A 172 -29.77 -15.34 25.59
N GLU A 173 -29.26 -15.85 26.72
CA GLU A 173 -29.29 -15.14 28.00
C GLU A 173 -28.33 -13.96 28.01
N GLU A 174 -27.14 -14.12 27.41
CA GLU A 174 -26.14 -13.05 27.26
C GLU A 174 -26.67 -11.92 26.37
N ARG A 175 -27.28 -12.27 25.24
CA ARG A 175 -27.92 -11.28 24.37
C ARG A 175 -29.02 -10.53 25.10
N GLN A 176 -29.87 -11.24 25.84
CA GLN A 176 -30.95 -10.61 26.60
C GLN A 176 -30.41 -9.69 27.70
N GLN A 177 -29.41 -10.14 28.46
CA GLN A 177 -28.75 -9.32 29.48
C GLN A 177 -28.16 -8.03 28.90
N LEU A 178 -27.54 -8.10 27.71
CA LEU A 178 -27.04 -6.91 27.03
C LEU A 178 -28.19 -5.96 26.67
N ILE A 179 -29.25 -6.48 26.04
CA ILE A 179 -30.44 -5.68 25.69
C ILE A 179 -31.05 -5.02 26.93
N ASP A 180 -31.21 -5.77 28.02
CA ASP A 180 -31.77 -5.26 29.28
C ASP A 180 -30.91 -4.12 29.84
N SER A 181 -29.57 -4.26 29.76
CA SER A 181 -28.65 -3.20 30.17
C SER A 181 -28.78 -1.93 29.33
N LEU A 182 -29.09 -2.05 28.03
CA LEU A 182 -29.26 -0.91 27.11
C LEU A 182 -30.58 -0.18 27.32
N ILE A 183 -31.65 -0.91 27.67
CA ILE A 183 -32.98 -0.35 27.95
C ILE A 183 -32.91 0.69 29.08
N ILE A 184 -32.17 0.38 30.14
CA ILE A 184 -32.09 1.23 31.34
C ILE A 184 -30.89 2.19 31.32
N ARG A 185 -30.08 2.19 30.24
CA ARG A 185 -28.82 2.92 30.18
C ARG A 185 -29.02 4.44 30.08
N PRO A 186 -28.53 5.27 31.02
CA PRO A 186 -28.75 6.72 30.95
C PRO A 186 -27.99 7.36 29.78
N PRO A 187 -28.48 8.48 29.20
CA PRO A 187 -27.83 9.15 28.07
C PRO A 187 -26.38 9.60 28.35
N ALA A 188 -26.07 9.93 29.60
CA ALA A 188 -24.75 10.40 30.03
C ALA A 188 -23.75 9.27 30.33
N ALA A 189 -24.14 8.01 30.17
CA ALA A 189 -23.24 6.89 30.43
C ALA A 189 -22.14 6.80 29.37
N THR A 190 -20.88 6.77 29.82
CA THR A 190 -19.68 6.75 28.96
C THR A 190 -18.92 5.43 29.01
N ASP A 191 -19.25 4.57 29.96
CA ASP A 191 -18.69 3.23 30.13
C ASP A 191 -19.23 2.24 29.07
N ASP A 192 -18.60 1.09 28.95
CA ASP A 192 -19.17 -0.02 28.18
C ASP A 192 -20.17 -0.80 29.04
N PRO A 193 -21.21 -1.41 28.44
CA PRO A 193 -22.09 -2.30 29.18
C PRO A 193 -21.30 -3.41 29.90
N PRO A 194 -21.64 -3.77 31.15
CA PRO A 194 -20.85 -4.73 31.93
C PRO A 194 -20.57 -6.06 31.21
N LEU A 195 -21.53 -6.57 30.44
CA LEU A 195 -21.35 -7.80 29.69
C LEU A 195 -20.31 -7.66 28.57
N VAL A 196 -20.24 -6.51 27.88
CA VAL A 196 -19.20 -6.26 26.85
C VAL A 196 -17.82 -6.36 27.49
N THR A 197 -17.63 -5.71 28.64
CA THR A 197 -16.37 -5.76 29.40
C THR A 197 -16.05 -7.18 29.89
N VAL A 198 -17.04 -7.91 30.42
CA VAL A 198 -16.84 -9.30 30.89
C VAL A 198 -16.40 -10.21 29.75
N LEU A 199 -17.07 -10.14 28.59
CA LEU A 199 -16.72 -10.97 27.44
C LEU A 199 -15.36 -10.62 26.85
N ALA A 200 -14.97 -9.34 26.87
CA ALA A 200 -13.62 -8.92 26.50
C ALA A 200 -12.56 -9.51 27.45
N VAL A 201 -12.83 -9.53 28.76
CA VAL A 201 -11.95 -10.15 29.76
C VAL A 201 -11.88 -11.68 29.60
N GLU A 202 -13.01 -12.34 29.34
CA GLU A 202 -13.05 -13.79 29.03
C GLU A 202 -12.18 -14.11 27.81
N TYR A 203 -12.30 -13.32 26.75
CA TYR A 203 -11.47 -13.47 25.55
C TYR A 203 -9.98 -13.25 25.86
N ALA A 204 -9.62 -12.20 26.58
CA ALA A 204 -8.23 -11.95 26.97
C ALA A 204 -7.65 -13.09 27.83
N ALA A 205 -8.44 -13.64 28.76
CA ALA A 205 -8.04 -14.80 29.56
C ALA A 205 -7.86 -16.07 28.70
N ALA A 206 -8.72 -16.28 27.71
CA ALA A 206 -8.57 -17.37 26.75
C ALA A 206 -7.28 -17.20 25.92
N GLN A 207 -7.01 -16.00 25.41
CA GLN A 207 -5.75 -15.72 24.70
C GLN A 207 -4.52 -15.99 25.57
N GLN A 208 -4.52 -15.55 26.83
CA GLN A 208 -3.42 -15.81 27.77
C GLN A 208 -3.22 -17.30 28.04
N LYS A 209 -4.32 -18.05 28.18
CA LYS A 209 -4.28 -19.50 28.38
C LYS A 209 -3.65 -20.21 27.17
N PHE A 210 -4.04 -19.83 25.95
CA PHE A 210 -3.56 -20.49 24.73
C PHE A 210 -2.19 -19.98 24.26
N SER A 211 -1.74 -18.80 24.73
CA SER A 211 -0.39 -18.33 24.48
C SER A 211 0.66 -19.00 25.37
N ALA A 212 0.29 -19.47 26.57
CA ALA A 212 1.24 -20.05 27.53
C ALA A 212 2.08 -21.22 26.96
N PRO A 213 1.51 -22.20 26.20
CA PRO A 213 2.31 -23.25 25.56
C PRO A 213 3.24 -22.74 24.46
N LEU A 214 3.01 -21.55 23.93
CA LEU A 214 3.74 -20.95 22.83
C LEU A 214 4.83 -19.96 23.30
N GLU A 215 5.10 -19.88 24.61
CA GLU A 215 6.08 -18.93 25.17
C GLU A 215 7.46 -19.04 24.50
N SER A 216 7.94 -20.27 24.26
CA SER A 216 9.21 -20.48 23.56
C SER A 216 9.16 -19.94 22.14
N TYR A 217 8.05 -20.16 21.42
CA TYR A 217 7.90 -19.67 20.06
C TYR A 217 7.84 -18.13 20.04
N ARG A 218 7.11 -17.51 20.97
CA ARG A 218 7.08 -16.05 21.15
C ARG A 218 8.48 -15.48 21.36
N LYS A 219 9.28 -16.08 22.26
CA LYS A 219 10.66 -15.67 22.51
C LYS A 219 11.52 -15.77 21.25
N THR A 220 11.38 -16.84 20.46
CA THR A 220 12.10 -16.97 19.17
C THR A 220 11.71 -15.86 18.20
N ILE A 221 10.42 -15.46 18.14
CA ILE A 221 9.97 -14.33 17.32
C ILE A 221 10.57 -13.01 17.83
N ASP A 222 10.55 -12.78 19.15
CA ASP A 222 11.11 -11.55 19.76
C ASP A 222 12.62 -11.44 19.51
N SER A 223 13.35 -12.56 19.63
CA SER A 223 14.78 -12.62 19.32
C SER A 223 15.05 -12.36 17.84
N PHE A 224 14.20 -12.85 16.95
CA PHE A 224 14.31 -12.56 15.52
C PHE A 224 14.07 -11.07 15.25
N ASP A 225 12.92 -10.53 15.65
CA ASP A 225 12.58 -9.11 15.49
C ASP A 225 13.68 -8.18 16.01
N SER A 226 14.24 -8.50 17.18
CA SER A 226 15.32 -7.71 17.78
C SER A 226 16.64 -7.79 17.00
N ALA A 227 16.93 -8.91 16.31
CA ALA A 227 18.18 -9.11 15.58
C ALA A 227 18.34 -8.11 14.42
N GLY A 228 17.24 -7.64 13.83
CA GLY A 228 17.25 -6.64 12.76
C GLY A 228 17.47 -5.19 13.24
N GLY A 229 17.39 -4.93 14.55
CA GLY A 229 17.33 -3.57 15.11
C GLY A 229 18.55 -2.69 14.81
N ASP A 230 19.76 -3.25 14.95
CA ASP A 230 21.01 -2.53 14.69
C ASP A 230 21.14 -2.16 13.20
N LEU A 231 20.81 -3.10 12.31
CA LEU A 231 20.82 -2.86 10.86
C LEU A 231 19.77 -1.81 10.47
N GLY A 232 18.57 -1.87 11.06
CA GLY A 232 17.52 -0.87 10.84
C GLY A 232 17.94 0.53 11.28
N SER A 233 18.60 0.65 12.43
CA SER A 233 19.13 1.93 12.93
C SER A 233 20.17 2.51 11.97
N LEU A 234 21.13 1.70 11.53
CA LEU A 234 22.15 2.11 10.56
C LEU A 234 21.53 2.56 9.23
N ILE A 235 20.56 1.81 8.70
CA ILE A 235 19.85 2.17 7.46
C ILE A 235 19.15 3.51 7.61
N SER A 236 18.50 3.77 8.74
CA SER A 236 17.83 5.05 9.00
C SER A 236 18.83 6.22 8.99
N GLU A 237 19.96 6.09 9.71
CA GLU A 237 21.03 7.10 9.73
C GLU A 237 21.57 7.38 8.32
N MET A 238 21.89 6.32 7.56
CA MET A 238 22.40 6.47 6.20
C MET A 238 21.36 7.11 5.27
N THR A 239 20.07 6.70 5.38
CA THR A 239 18.97 7.25 4.58
C THR A 239 18.84 8.76 4.78
N GLU A 240 18.87 9.23 6.02
CA GLU A 240 18.80 10.66 6.34
C GLU A 240 19.96 11.42 5.68
N SER A 241 21.17 10.89 5.77
CA SER A 241 22.38 11.50 5.17
C SER A 241 22.29 11.61 3.64
N VAL A 242 21.88 10.54 2.95
CA VAL A 242 21.82 10.51 1.48
C VAL A 242 20.65 11.30 0.90
N THR A 243 19.53 11.41 1.65
CA THR A 243 18.34 12.16 1.22
C THR A 243 18.66 13.64 1.06
N ALA A 244 19.41 14.23 1.99
CA ALA A 244 19.85 15.62 1.89
C ALA A 244 20.74 15.89 0.65
N THR A 245 21.54 14.90 0.25
CA THR A 245 22.37 14.99 -0.96
C THR A 245 21.53 14.88 -2.24
N LYS A 246 20.56 13.96 -2.26
CA LYS A 246 19.58 13.83 -3.35
C LYS A 246 18.82 15.13 -3.57
N GLU A 247 18.30 15.75 -2.51
CA GLU A 247 17.55 17.02 -2.62
C GLU A 247 18.38 18.14 -3.25
N LYS A 248 19.67 18.27 -2.86
CA LYS A 248 20.59 19.25 -3.46
C LYS A 248 20.81 18.98 -4.95
N LEU A 249 21.00 17.72 -5.32
CA LEU A 249 21.19 17.32 -6.72
C LEU A 249 19.92 17.58 -7.56
N GLN A 250 18.74 17.23 -7.03
CA GLN A 250 17.47 17.49 -7.69
C GLN A 250 17.25 18.99 -7.90
N ASN A 251 17.48 19.81 -6.87
CA ASN A 251 17.36 21.26 -6.98
C ASN A 251 18.32 21.85 -8.03
N ALA A 252 19.56 21.37 -8.10
CA ALA A 252 20.52 21.80 -9.10
C ALA A 252 20.09 21.40 -10.53
N ASP A 253 19.52 20.19 -10.72
CA ASP A 253 19.01 19.75 -12.02
C ASP A 253 17.79 20.57 -12.48
N ILE A 254 16.88 20.91 -11.55
CA ILE A 254 15.75 21.82 -11.83
C ILE A 254 16.26 23.17 -12.33
N ILE A 255 17.20 23.80 -11.62
CA ILE A 255 17.78 25.10 -12.03
C ILE A 255 18.44 25.01 -13.41
N GLU A 256 19.18 23.92 -13.68
CA GLU A 256 19.84 23.72 -14.98
C GLU A 256 18.84 23.46 -16.12
N LYS A 257 17.73 22.78 -15.85
CA LYS A 257 16.62 22.55 -16.80
C LYS A 257 15.90 23.86 -17.13
N ASP A 258 15.63 24.69 -16.12
CA ASP A 258 15.05 26.03 -16.30
C ASP A 258 15.99 26.91 -17.13
N ARG A 259 17.30 26.88 -16.83
CA ARG A 259 18.32 27.58 -17.60
C ARG A 259 18.34 27.17 -19.07
N LYS A 260 18.33 25.86 -19.36
CA LYS A 260 18.26 25.35 -20.73
C LYS A 260 16.98 25.79 -21.45
N THR A 261 15.86 25.83 -20.74
CA THR A 261 14.58 26.29 -21.28
C THR A 261 14.63 27.77 -21.63
N LEU A 262 15.20 28.61 -20.78
CA LEU A 262 15.42 30.03 -21.04
C LEU A 262 16.33 30.26 -22.25
N LEU A 263 17.43 29.49 -22.38
CA LEU A 263 18.32 29.57 -23.54
C LEU A 263 17.64 29.10 -24.83
N ALA A 264 16.84 28.03 -24.77
CA ALA A 264 16.06 27.57 -25.91
C ALA A 264 15.03 28.61 -26.34
N ALA A 265 14.34 29.24 -25.38
CA ALA A 265 13.42 30.34 -25.64
C ALA A 265 14.15 31.54 -26.27
N ALA A 266 15.30 31.93 -25.73
CA ALA A 266 16.12 33.03 -26.27
C ALA A 266 16.56 32.77 -27.71
N SER A 267 16.93 31.52 -28.04
CA SER A 267 17.32 31.14 -29.40
C SER A 267 16.19 31.32 -30.42
N ASN A 268 14.94 31.12 -29.97
CA ASN A 268 13.72 31.22 -30.77
C ASN A 268 13.06 32.61 -30.74
N ALA A 269 13.47 33.49 -29.82
CA ALA A 269 12.91 34.83 -29.65
C ALA A 269 13.24 35.72 -30.87
N LYS A 270 12.21 36.33 -31.47
CA LYS A 270 12.35 37.23 -32.64
C LYS A 270 12.70 38.66 -32.25
N ASP A 271 12.29 39.08 -31.04
CA ASP A 271 12.60 40.39 -30.50
C ASP A 271 14.00 40.41 -29.84
N PRO A 272 14.91 41.31 -30.24
CA PRO A 272 16.25 41.42 -29.65
C PRO A 272 16.26 41.73 -28.15
N GLU A 273 15.32 42.53 -27.64
CA GLU A 273 15.28 42.91 -26.22
C GLU A 273 14.80 41.75 -25.35
N GLU A 274 13.75 41.04 -25.77
CA GLU A 274 13.30 39.79 -25.14
C GLU A 274 14.41 38.74 -25.11
N ARG A 275 15.12 38.54 -26.23
CA ARG A 275 16.26 37.62 -26.31
C ARG A 275 17.33 37.97 -25.29
N LYS A 276 17.69 39.26 -25.17
CA LYS A 276 18.71 39.72 -24.22
C LYS A 276 18.27 39.48 -22.77
N LYS A 277 16.99 39.73 -22.46
CA LYS A 277 16.42 39.44 -21.14
C LYS A 277 16.49 37.95 -20.81
N LEU A 278 16.05 37.08 -21.70
CA LEU A 278 16.07 35.61 -21.49
C LEU A 278 17.49 35.06 -21.30
N ILE A 279 18.49 35.62 -22.00
CA ILE A 279 19.90 35.26 -21.78
C ILE A 279 20.36 35.72 -20.39
N ALA A 280 20.05 36.96 -19.99
CA ALA A 280 20.41 37.47 -18.68
C ALA A 280 19.76 36.66 -17.54
N ASP A 281 18.49 36.28 -17.69
CA ASP A 281 17.78 35.42 -16.75
C ASP A 281 18.44 34.03 -16.68
N ALA A 282 18.84 33.45 -17.82
CA ALA A 282 19.57 32.17 -17.86
C ALA A 282 20.96 32.25 -17.21
N GLU A 283 21.70 33.34 -17.42
CA GLU A 283 22.99 33.57 -16.77
C GLU A 283 22.85 33.75 -15.26
N ALA A 284 21.73 34.31 -14.79
CA ALA A 284 21.42 34.42 -13.37
C ALA A 284 21.00 33.07 -12.74
N SER A 285 20.42 32.15 -13.52
CA SER A 285 20.00 30.81 -13.09
C SER A 285 21.10 29.75 -13.23
N LEU A 286 22.33 30.05 -12.80
CA LEU A 286 23.40 29.06 -12.74
C LEU A 286 23.31 28.24 -11.45
N ALA A 287 23.12 26.93 -11.59
CA ALA A 287 23.16 26.02 -10.46
C ALA A 287 24.57 25.99 -9.85
N GLU A 288 24.66 26.06 -8.52
CA GLU A 288 25.92 25.78 -7.83
C GLU A 288 26.31 24.32 -8.03
N LYS A 289 27.61 24.06 -8.21
CA LYS A 289 28.11 22.69 -8.30
C LYS A 289 27.92 22.00 -6.96
N VAL A 290 27.00 21.04 -6.91
CA VAL A 290 26.73 20.23 -5.71
C VAL A 290 27.97 19.39 -5.36
N ASP A 291 28.40 19.45 -4.11
CA ASP A 291 29.39 18.53 -3.55
C ASP A 291 28.75 17.18 -3.24
N VAL A 292 29.21 16.16 -3.95
CA VAL A 292 28.80 14.77 -3.78
C VAL A 292 29.90 13.95 -3.09
N ASP A 293 31.15 14.27 -3.35
CA ASP A 293 32.29 13.44 -2.93
C ASP A 293 32.43 13.44 -1.39
N GLY A 294 32.16 14.57 -0.74
CA GLY A 294 32.16 14.67 0.73
C GLY A 294 31.12 13.74 1.39
N PRO A 295 29.80 13.94 1.13
CA PRO A 295 28.75 13.08 1.68
C PRO A 295 28.91 11.60 1.35
N ILE A 296 29.30 11.27 0.11
CA ILE A 296 29.54 9.88 -0.28
C ILE A 296 30.72 9.27 0.48
N THR A 297 31.81 10.01 0.71
CA THR A 297 32.93 9.48 1.52
C THR A 297 32.45 9.08 2.92
N VAL A 298 31.64 9.92 3.56
CA VAL A 298 31.04 9.62 4.88
C VAL A 298 30.16 8.38 4.83
N LEU A 299 29.36 8.20 3.78
CA LEU A 299 28.55 7.00 3.57
C LEU A 299 29.44 5.76 3.41
N LEU A 300 30.48 5.85 2.59
CA LEU A 300 31.38 4.73 2.31
C LEU A 300 32.21 4.32 3.52
N ASP A 301 32.49 5.24 4.45
CA ASP A 301 33.13 4.95 5.72
C ASP A 301 32.27 4.02 6.61
N ARG A 302 30.96 3.95 6.38
CA ARG A 302 30.05 3.00 7.07
C ARG A 302 30.05 1.60 6.46
N ARG A 303 30.74 1.35 5.33
CA ARG A 303 30.79 0.02 4.68
C ARG A 303 31.20 -1.11 5.62
N PRO A 304 32.28 -1.00 6.42
CA PRO A 304 32.70 -2.10 7.29
C PRO A 304 31.63 -2.46 8.33
N GLU A 305 30.92 -1.45 8.83
CA GLU A 305 29.82 -1.65 9.78
C GLU A 305 28.60 -2.27 9.10
N CYS A 306 28.25 -1.83 7.89
CA CYS A 306 27.17 -2.44 7.11
C CYS A 306 27.41 -3.93 6.89
N ILE A 307 28.62 -4.29 6.44
CA ILE A 307 29.01 -5.69 6.20
C ILE A 307 28.90 -6.49 7.49
N ARG A 308 29.49 -6.00 8.58
CA ARG A 308 29.47 -6.66 9.89
C ARG A 308 28.04 -6.93 10.36
N LEU A 309 27.13 -5.96 10.20
CA LEU A 309 25.73 -6.12 10.63
C LEU A 309 24.96 -7.13 9.76
N HIS A 310 25.26 -7.24 8.47
CA HIS A 310 24.68 -8.28 7.62
C HIS A 310 25.15 -9.68 8.04
N GLU A 311 26.46 -9.85 8.28
CA GLU A 311 27.03 -11.12 8.75
C GLU A 311 26.46 -11.52 10.12
N GLN A 312 26.35 -10.57 11.05
CA GLN A 312 25.74 -10.80 12.36
C GLN A 312 24.26 -11.18 12.25
N LEU A 313 23.50 -10.51 11.37
CA LEU A 313 22.10 -10.83 11.15
C LEU A 313 21.94 -12.19 10.47
N GLU A 314 22.82 -12.57 9.54
CA GLU A 314 22.84 -13.89 8.91
C GLU A 314 23.05 -14.99 9.95
N GLU A 315 24.10 -14.85 10.77
CA GLU A 315 24.45 -15.83 11.80
C GLU A 315 23.30 -16.03 12.80
N SER A 316 22.81 -14.92 13.37
CA SER A 316 21.72 -14.94 14.34
C SER A 316 20.43 -15.50 13.73
N SER A 317 20.05 -15.07 12.53
CA SER A 317 18.87 -15.60 11.81
C SER A 317 19.01 -17.10 11.50
N GLY A 318 20.21 -17.56 11.17
CA GLY A 318 20.51 -18.98 10.94
C GLY A 318 20.40 -19.83 12.21
N ALA A 319 20.76 -19.27 13.37
CA ALA A 319 20.56 -19.90 14.66
C ALA A 319 19.06 -19.97 15.04
N ILE A 320 18.35 -18.85 14.96
CA ILE A 320 16.92 -18.72 15.28
C ILE A 320 16.06 -19.67 14.44
N PHE A 321 16.38 -19.85 13.15
CA PHE A 321 15.65 -20.78 12.28
C PHE A 321 15.57 -22.21 12.83
N LYS A 322 16.62 -22.65 13.54
CA LYS A 322 16.70 -23.98 14.14
C LYS A 322 15.80 -24.11 15.37
N GLU A 323 15.50 -23.00 16.02
CA GLU A 323 14.61 -22.93 17.19
C GLU A 323 13.13 -22.79 16.81
N LEU A 324 12.84 -22.40 15.57
CA LEU A 324 11.47 -22.32 15.09
C LEU A 324 10.77 -23.69 15.13
N PRO A 325 9.50 -23.74 15.57
CA PRO A 325 8.73 -24.98 15.54
C PRO A 325 8.65 -25.55 14.13
N LEU A 326 8.67 -26.89 14.02
CA LEU A 326 8.55 -27.58 12.73
C LEU A 326 7.12 -27.51 12.17
N SER A 327 6.13 -27.49 13.06
CA SER A 327 4.72 -27.40 12.74
C SER A 327 3.95 -26.76 13.88
N LEU A 328 2.81 -26.16 13.55
CA LEU A 328 1.81 -25.72 14.52
C LEU A 328 0.56 -26.63 14.46
N PRO A 329 -0.14 -26.85 15.58
CA PRO A 329 -1.38 -27.62 15.60
C PRO A 329 -2.47 -27.08 14.67
N GLN A 330 -2.68 -25.76 14.63
CA GLN A 330 -3.77 -25.20 13.84
C GLN A 330 -3.42 -25.16 12.34
N PRO A 331 -4.30 -25.65 11.44
CA PRO A 331 -3.98 -25.76 10.02
C PRO A 331 -3.56 -24.44 9.36
N GLU A 332 -4.28 -23.35 9.67
CA GLU A 332 -3.97 -22.03 9.10
C GLU A 332 -2.68 -21.44 9.67
N ALA A 333 -2.46 -21.56 10.97
CA ALA A 333 -1.22 -21.15 11.62
C ALA A 333 -0.01 -21.90 11.04
N ASN A 334 -0.15 -23.23 10.89
CA ASN A 334 0.88 -24.06 10.29
C ASN A 334 1.15 -23.68 8.83
N ARG A 335 0.10 -23.41 8.03
CA ARG A 335 0.26 -22.95 6.64
C ARG A 335 1.13 -21.69 6.57
N ILE A 336 0.87 -20.70 7.41
CA ILE A 336 1.62 -19.44 7.46
C ILE A 336 3.07 -19.69 7.93
N LEU A 337 3.26 -20.51 8.98
CA LEU A 337 4.59 -20.91 9.44
C LEU A 337 5.40 -21.58 8.31
N GLN A 338 4.80 -22.49 7.55
CA GLN A 338 5.50 -23.14 6.43
C GLN A 338 5.89 -22.15 5.33
N VAL A 339 5.08 -21.10 5.09
CA VAL A 339 5.45 -20.01 4.17
C VAL A 339 6.70 -19.28 4.69
N ALA A 340 6.75 -18.93 5.98
CA ALA A 340 7.93 -18.30 6.59
C ALA A 340 9.17 -19.21 6.49
N ARG A 341 9.02 -20.50 6.87
CA ARG A 341 10.12 -21.47 6.79
C ARG A 341 10.63 -21.68 5.36
N LYS A 342 9.74 -21.64 4.36
CA LYS A 342 10.11 -21.76 2.93
C LYS A 342 10.80 -20.51 2.40
N ALA A 343 10.45 -19.32 2.89
CA ALA A 343 11.09 -18.06 2.50
C ALA A 343 12.46 -17.85 3.18
N TRP A 344 12.68 -18.48 4.34
CA TRP A 344 13.90 -18.31 5.14
C TRP A 344 15.22 -18.54 4.39
N PRO A 345 15.39 -19.61 3.57
CA PRO A 345 16.64 -19.83 2.85
C PRO A 345 16.97 -18.71 1.86
N THR A 346 15.95 -18.14 1.21
CA THR A 346 16.12 -17.00 0.31
C THR A 346 16.57 -15.76 1.06
N TYR A 347 16.00 -15.51 2.25
CA TYR A 347 16.40 -14.41 3.12
C TYR A 347 17.86 -14.55 3.58
N ILE A 348 18.27 -15.74 4.05
CA ILE A 348 19.67 -16.01 4.42
C ILE A 348 20.61 -15.84 3.23
N ALA A 349 20.23 -16.33 2.05
CA ALA A 349 21.03 -16.15 0.85
C ALA A 349 21.18 -14.67 0.44
N GLY A 350 20.15 -13.85 0.66
CA GLY A 350 20.22 -12.39 0.47
C GLY A 350 21.26 -11.77 1.42
N LEU A 351 21.16 -12.06 2.72
CA LEU A 351 22.12 -11.58 3.72
C LEU A 351 23.56 -11.99 3.39
N ALA A 352 23.78 -13.21 2.93
CA ALA A 352 25.11 -13.71 2.56
C ALA A 352 25.67 -13.04 1.30
N ALA A 353 24.82 -12.64 0.35
CA ALA A 353 25.23 -12.01 -0.91
C ALA A 353 25.53 -10.51 -0.77
N THR A 354 24.76 -9.81 0.06
CA THR A 354 24.81 -8.35 0.18
C THR A 354 26.17 -7.77 0.58
N PRO A 355 27.01 -8.38 1.45
CA PRO A 355 28.36 -7.89 1.70
C PRO A 355 29.22 -7.72 0.44
N ALA A 356 29.09 -8.66 -0.51
CA ALA A 356 29.78 -8.57 -1.80
C ALA A 356 29.22 -7.43 -2.66
N GLU A 357 27.90 -7.25 -2.69
CA GLU A 357 27.23 -6.15 -3.41
C GLU A 357 27.64 -4.79 -2.85
N ILE A 358 27.64 -4.62 -1.52
CA ILE A 358 28.09 -3.42 -0.80
C ILE A 358 29.55 -3.07 -1.14
N THR A 359 30.40 -4.10 -1.25
CA THR A 359 31.83 -3.93 -1.57
C THR A 359 32.04 -3.52 -3.02
N GLN A 360 31.26 -4.08 -3.94
CA GLN A 360 31.37 -3.81 -5.38
C GLN A 360 30.69 -2.51 -5.80
N TRP A 361 29.71 -2.02 -5.03
CA TRP A 361 28.94 -0.84 -5.36
C TRP A 361 29.80 0.42 -5.48
N ASN A 362 29.56 1.19 -6.55
CA ASN A 362 30.26 2.43 -6.84
C ASN A 362 29.32 3.50 -7.43
N TYR A 363 29.24 4.64 -6.76
CA TYR A 363 28.42 5.79 -7.16
C TYR A 363 28.80 6.41 -8.51
N LYS A 364 30.00 6.12 -9.04
CA LYS A 364 30.48 6.63 -10.33
C LYS A 364 30.11 5.75 -11.52
N ASP A 365 29.56 4.56 -11.28
CA ASP A 365 29.23 3.64 -12.36
C ASP A 365 28.02 4.18 -13.13
N PRO A 366 28.09 4.29 -14.48
CA PRO A 366 26.99 4.82 -15.27
C PRO A 366 25.75 3.94 -15.13
N VAL A 367 24.56 4.54 -15.18
CA VAL A 367 23.30 3.79 -15.25
C VAL A 367 22.97 3.54 -16.72
N PRO A 368 22.98 2.29 -17.21
CA PRO A 368 22.56 1.98 -18.58
C PRO A 368 21.08 2.32 -18.83
N LEU A 369 20.74 2.80 -20.03
CA LEU A 369 19.35 3.03 -20.41
C LEU A 369 18.49 1.75 -20.38
N SER A 370 19.11 0.59 -20.59
CA SER A 370 18.44 -0.72 -20.43
C SER A 370 17.93 -0.93 -19.01
N ASP A 371 18.64 -0.43 -18.01
CA ASP A 371 18.30 -0.62 -16.60
C ASP A 371 17.12 0.27 -16.22
N ALA A 372 17.01 1.46 -16.80
CA ALA A 372 15.83 2.32 -16.70
C ALA A 372 14.60 1.64 -17.32
N ILE A 373 14.74 1.02 -18.51
CA ILE A 373 13.64 0.30 -19.17
C ILE A 373 13.20 -0.92 -18.35
N LEU A 374 14.15 -1.72 -17.89
CA LEU A 374 13.85 -2.94 -17.12
C LEU A 374 13.29 -2.60 -15.73
N SER A 375 13.83 -1.60 -15.04
CA SER A 375 13.33 -1.18 -13.72
C SER A 375 11.89 -0.67 -13.82
N PHE A 376 11.58 0.10 -14.87
CA PHE A 376 10.22 0.55 -15.14
C PHE A 376 9.26 -0.63 -15.37
N LEU A 377 9.61 -1.58 -16.25
CA LEU A 377 8.75 -2.71 -16.59
C LEU A 377 8.60 -3.75 -15.47
N THR A 378 9.61 -3.89 -14.60
CA THR A 378 9.63 -4.94 -13.56
C THR A 378 9.23 -4.47 -12.17
N GLY A 379 9.12 -3.17 -11.93
CA GLY A 379 8.71 -2.63 -10.63
C GLY A 379 9.77 -2.69 -9.53
N LYS A 380 10.96 -3.26 -9.80
CA LYS A 380 11.90 -3.67 -8.74
C LYS A 380 12.71 -2.54 -8.10
N ASN A 381 12.96 -1.45 -8.84
CA ASN A 381 13.82 -0.33 -8.41
C ASN A 381 13.14 1.02 -8.64
N TRP A 382 11.84 1.12 -8.34
CA TRP A 382 11.11 2.37 -8.53
C TRP A 382 11.60 3.42 -7.54
N VAL A 383 12.23 4.48 -8.05
CA VAL A 383 12.65 5.63 -7.26
C VAL A 383 11.39 6.41 -6.88
N THR A 384 11.11 6.48 -5.58
CA THR A 384 10.00 7.28 -5.05
C THR A 384 10.43 8.75 -4.83
N GLY A 385 9.51 9.69 -5.04
CA GLY A 385 9.70 11.14 -4.94
C GLY A 385 10.41 11.79 -6.14
N GLY A 386 10.17 11.30 -7.36
CA GLY A 386 10.64 11.91 -8.62
C GLY A 386 9.53 12.71 -9.33
N GLU A 387 9.90 13.61 -10.25
CA GLU A 387 8.95 14.46 -11.01
C GLU A 387 7.88 13.62 -11.73
N TRP A 388 8.21 12.38 -12.08
CA TRP A 388 7.32 11.46 -12.81
C TRP A 388 6.38 10.64 -11.91
N GLN A 389 6.73 10.42 -10.64
CA GLN A 389 5.78 9.82 -9.68
C GLN A 389 4.60 10.76 -9.47
N ASP A 390 4.87 12.05 -9.34
CA ASP A 390 3.85 13.10 -9.24
C ASP A 390 3.02 13.24 -10.53
N PHE A 391 3.62 12.98 -11.70
CA PHE A 391 2.93 13.07 -12.99
C PHE A 391 2.00 11.88 -13.28
N TYR A 392 2.37 10.67 -12.87
CA TYR A 392 1.60 9.45 -13.15
C TYR A 392 0.80 8.91 -11.96
N GLY A 393 0.99 9.46 -10.75
CA GLY A 393 0.20 9.11 -9.57
C GLY A 393 0.30 7.64 -9.14
N ILE A 394 1.42 7.00 -9.48
CA ILE A 394 1.64 5.58 -9.16
C ILE A 394 2.32 5.50 -7.79
N LEU A 395 1.59 4.92 -6.83
CA LEU A 395 2.06 4.59 -5.48
C LEU A 395 2.86 3.29 -5.48
#